data_AF-A0A1J4KFD8-F1
#
_entry.id   AF-A0A1J4KFD8-F1
#
_cell.length_a   1.000
_cell.length_b   1.000
_cell.length_c   1.000
_cell.angle_alpha   90.00
_cell.angle_beta   90.00
_cell.angle_gamma   90.00
#
_symmetry.space_group_name_H-M   'P 1'
#
loop_
_entity.id
_entity.type
_entity.pdbx_description
1 polymer ?
#
loop_
_entity_poly.entity_id
_entity_poly.type
_entity_poly.pdbx_seq_one_letter_code
_entity_poly.pdbx_strand_id
1 'polypeptide(L)'
;MKFTVKVLHVLQFVKMFPQYRNTCGATWRSDNKHFLCHSTILANFLSIKANTINANFRSHGFKIIPMNSIDIMKEFPDLVDPRNWKMRTNFKFDFTPTSTVNEVNLIPCKQTEPKVVTVFPIQILHQNQHQEKPSNSIQKKTIISNLPPETQSLLNQDPNVFLHTELFYNKMSGTHQRRQFLISACTKEWKRVYGARSRGCLNIIVNEICMALSNTIEGKQIRNNVIYLLSNQEESATQKDEDDFNLNEQLINNSIHHPNFSPNRNFPEKCTEPNNKNPSSNENVNENMSKSVKENMNQLQHFILVDEDENDGEVADGNESVNQNVEENDILVTFCQFLNFFIRYGSISKAVDYIRELSRFSCMVSLPDFIYNHSTPSSQFENTPHFQSWFQPSFNNAVSTRILDTQPRNTWLLRPSSTPGKFTIHHKRSDYGKMRVIATHICFNTLSLNKEPAFTVSFENGEVVGASTWQSILFDIMKLSTENGLAIDVEGKSSHYVTADQLIVEQEQFQQQSQSLGLPFSFSSQSDFQIPSSQRLF
;
A
#
# COMPACT_ATOMS: atom_id res chain seq x y z
N MET A 1 -0.62 -14.23 -12.16
CA MET A 1 -2.01 -14.03 -12.70
C MET A 1 -2.07 -13.16 -13.98
N LYS A 2 -3.05 -13.38 -14.90
CA LYS A 2 -3.27 -12.59 -16.14
C LYS A 2 -3.69 -11.15 -15.79
N PHE A 3 -3.32 -10.17 -16.61
CA PHE A 3 -3.67 -8.78 -16.38
C PHE A 3 -5.19 -8.57 -16.22
N THR A 4 -5.99 -9.17 -17.09
CA THR A 4 -7.46 -9.06 -17.04
C THR A 4 -8.06 -9.59 -15.75
N VAL A 5 -7.53 -10.68 -15.21
CA VAL A 5 -7.97 -11.26 -13.94
C VAL A 5 -7.57 -10.35 -12.77
N LYS A 6 -6.38 -9.74 -12.80
CA LYS A 6 -6.00 -8.71 -11.81
C LYS A 6 -7.00 -7.56 -11.80
N VAL A 7 -7.35 -7.03 -12.97
CA VAL A 7 -8.33 -5.94 -13.10
C VAL A 7 -9.72 -6.37 -12.62
N LEU A 8 -10.14 -7.60 -12.92
CA LEU A 8 -11.41 -8.15 -12.42
C LEU A 8 -11.45 -8.16 -10.89
N HIS A 9 -10.41 -8.68 -10.24
CA HIS A 9 -10.36 -8.70 -8.76
C HIS A 9 -10.36 -7.30 -8.16
N VAL A 10 -9.65 -6.34 -8.76
CA VAL A 10 -9.70 -4.93 -8.32
C VAL A 10 -11.12 -4.39 -8.41
N LEU A 11 -11.81 -4.62 -9.52
CA LEU A 11 -13.16 -4.13 -9.73
C LEU A 11 -14.18 -4.83 -8.82
N GLN A 12 -14.01 -6.13 -8.53
CA GLN A 12 -14.83 -6.86 -7.56
C GLN A 12 -14.60 -6.34 -6.13
N PHE A 13 -13.35 -6.09 -5.75
CA PHE A 13 -13.00 -5.49 -4.47
C PHE A 13 -13.63 -4.11 -4.31
N VAL A 14 -13.47 -3.20 -5.29
CA VAL A 14 -14.06 -1.85 -5.24
C VAL A 14 -15.59 -1.88 -5.27
N LYS A 15 -16.21 -2.90 -5.89
CA LYS A 15 -17.67 -3.08 -5.83
C LYS A 15 -18.15 -3.35 -4.40
N MET A 16 -17.39 -4.13 -3.63
CA MET A 16 -17.69 -4.41 -2.22
C MET A 16 -17.28 -3.26 -1.30
N PHE A 17 -16.23 -2.50 -1.66
CA PHE A 17 -15.69 -1.40 -0.88
C PHE A 17 -15.47 -0.14 -1.74
N PRO A 18 -16.54 0.61 -2.07
CA PRO A 18 -16.48 1.75 -2.99
C PRO A 18 -15.51 2.86 -2.56
N GLN A 19 -15.29 3.03 -1.25
CA GLN A 19 -14.37 4.02 -0.68
C GLN A 19 -12.92 3.87 -1.16
N TYR A 20 -12.51 2.67 -1.58
CA TYR A 20 -11.14 2.41 -2.07
C TYR A 20 -10.97 2.68 -3.57
N ARG A 21 -11.99 3.16 -4.29
CA ARG A 21 -11.89 3.37 -5.75
C ARG A 21 -10.75 4.30 -6.15
N ASN A 22 -10.51 5.37 -5.38
CA ASN A 22 -9.42 6.32 -5.63
C ASN A 22 -8.05 5.76 -5.25
N THR A 23 -8.00 4.75 -4.39
CA THR A 23 -6.77 4.01 -4.04
C THR A 23 -6.45 2.96 -5.10
N CYS A 24 -7.48 2.27 -5.61
CA CYS A 24 -7.33 1.19 -6.57
C CYS A 24 -7.27 1.66 -8.03
N GLY A 25 -7.87 2.80 -8.36
CA GLY A 25 -7.85 3.39 -9.70
C GLY A 25 -8.77 2.69 -10.71
N ALA A 26 -9.80 1.97 -10.25
CA ALA A 26 -10.79 1.33 -11.10
C ALA A 26 -12.15 1.21 -10.40
N THR A 27 -13.26 1.35 -11.13
CA THR A 27 -14.63 1.12 -10.62
C THR A 27 -15.57 0.69 -11.73
N TRP A 28 -16.55 -0.16 -11.43
CA TRP A 28 -17.64 -0.44 -12.36
C TRP A 28 -18.53 0.79 -12.55
N ARG A 29 -19.10 0.90 -13.74
CA ARG A 29 -20.19 1.83 -14.05
C ARG A 29 -21.53 1.22 -13.63
N SER A 30 -22.54 2.07 -13.40
CA SER A 30 -23.91 1.65 -13.07
C SER A 30 -24.55 0.71 -14.11
N ASP A 31 -24.11 0.78 -15.37
CA ASP A 31 -24.61 -0.08 -16.45
C ASP A 31 -24.10 -1.54 -16.42
N ASN A 32 -23.19 -1.87 -15.50
CA ASN A 32 -22.60 -3.20 -15.34
C ASN A 32 -21.94 -3.79 -16.61
N LYS A 33 -21.62 -2.95 -17.60
CA LYS A 33 -20.95 -3.33 -18.85
C LYS A 33 -19.65 -2.58 -19.06
N HIS A 34 -19.56 -1.38 -18.49
CA HIS A 34 -18.40 -0.51 -18.58
C HIS A 34 -17.74 -0.37 -17.22
N PHE A 35 -16.46 -0.03 -17.24
CA PHE A 35 -15.75 0.37 -16.04
C PHE A 35 -14.90 1.61 -16.34
N LEU A 36 -14.68 2.42 -15.31
CA LEU A 36 -13.74 3.52 -15.35
C LEU A 36 -12.40 3.06 -14.79
N CYS A 37 -11.32 3.58 -15.36
CA CYS A 37 -9.97 3.33 -14.87
C CYS A 37 -9.10 4.58 -14.98
N HIS A 38 -8.42 4.91 -13.88
CA HIS A 38 -7.33 5.87 -13.85
C HIS A 38 -6.01 5.11 -13.98
N SER A 39 -5.38 5.20 -15.15
CA SER A 39 -4.25 4.30 -15.49
C SER A 39 -3.05 4.46 -14.55
N THR A 40 -2.71 5.68 -14.09
CA THR A 40 -1.62 5.89 -13.13
C THR A 40 -1.91 5.27 -11.76
N ILE A 41 -3.09 5.52 -11.19
CA ILE A 41 -3.50 4.96 -9.90
C ILE A 41 -3.54 3.43 -9.97
N LEU A 42 -4.17 2.86 -11.01
CA LEU A 42 -4.22 1.41 -11.18
C LEU A 42 -2.83 0.79 -11.40
N ALA A 43 -1.95 1.48 -12.13
CA ALA A 43 -0.58 1.05 -12.34
C ALA A 43 0.19 0.98 -11.01
N ASN A 44 0.05 2.01 -10.18
CA ASN A 44 0.64 2.06 -8.85
C ASN A 44 0.10 0.93 -7.96
N PHE A 45 -1.22 0.75 -7.94
CA PHE A 45 -1.87 -0.32 -7.17
C PHE A 45 -1.37 -1.71 -7.58
N LEU A 46 -1.24 -1.95 -8.89
CA LEU A 46 -0.75 -3.23 -9.44
C LEU A 46 0.78 -3.34 -9.50
N SER A 47 1.52 -2.32 -9.05
CA SER A 47 2.99 -2.24 -9.11
C SER A 47 3.56 -2.47 -10.52
N ILE A 48 2.96 -1.84 -11.53
CA ILE A 48 3.44 -1.83 -12.92
C ILE A 48 3.51 -0.39 -13.45
N LYS A 49 4.24 -0.16 -14.56
CA LYS A 49 4.34 1.20 -15.15
C LYS A 49 3.00 1.63 -15.75
N ALA A 50 2.65 2.92 -15.66
CA ALA A 50 1.40 3.46 -16.20
C ALA A 50 1.21 3.21 -17.70
N ASN A 51 2.29 3.33 -18.49
CA ASN A 51 2.25 3.02 -19.93
C ASN A 51 1.93 1.55 -20.21
N THR A 52 2.33 0.65 -19.30
CA THR A 52 2.06 -0.79 -19.39
C THR A 52 0.58 -1.10 -19.17
N ILE A 53 -0.14 -0.36 -18.32
CA ILE A 53 -1.60 -0.52 -18.16
C ILE A 53 -2.32 -0.31 -19.49
N ASN A 54 -2.01 0.78 -20.17
CA ASN A 54 -2.62 1.10 -21.46
C ASN A 54 -2.25 0.09 -22.55
N ALA A 55 -0.98 -0.34 -22.60
CA ALA A 55 -0.55 -1.39 -23.50
C ALA A 55 -1.29 -2.72 -23.26
N ASN A 56 -1.44 -3.11 -21.99
CA ASN A 56 -2.13 -4.34 -21.61
C ASN A 56 -3.63 -4.28 -21.91
N PHE A 57 -4.31 -3.17 -21.66
CA PHE A 57 -5.72 -3.04 -22.06
C PHE A 57 -5.89 -3.23 -23.57
N ARG A 58 -5.02 -2.61 -24.38
CA ARG A 58 -5.05 -2.76 -25.85
C ARG A 58 -4.75 -4.19 -26.29
N SER A 59 -3.74 -4.85 -25.71
CA SER A 59 -3.39 -6.24 -26.06
C SER A 59 -4.52 -7.22 -25.73
N HIS A 60 -5.32 -6.93 -24.69
CA HIS A 60 -6.49 -7.73 -24.33
C HIS A 60 -7.80 -7.30 -25.01
N GLY A 61 -7.76 -6.37 -25.97
CA GLY A 61 -8.93 -5.97 -26.75
C GLY A 61 -9.88 -4.99 -26.05
N PHE A 62 -9.48 -4.41 -24.91
CA PHE A 62 -10.26 -3.36 -24.27
C PHE A 62 -10.12 -2.06 -25.06
N LYS A 63 -11.26 -1.45 -25.39
CA LYS A 63 -11.33 -0.16 -26.06
C LYS A 63 -11.68 0.93 -25.06
N ILE A 64 -11.19 2.14 -25.31
CA ILE A 64 -11.62 3.34 -24.60
C ILE A 64 -12.90 3.83 -25.27
N ILE A 65 -13.93 4.10 -24.49
CA ILE A 65 -15.13 4.78 -24.97
C ILE A 65 -15.00 6.26 -24.60
N PRO A 66 -15.18 7.19 -25.55
CA PRO A 66 -15.23 8.61 -25.25
C PRO A 66 -16.35 8.91 -24.25
N MET A 67 -16.02 9.60 -23.16
CA MET A 67 -16.96 10.06 -22.17
C MET A 67 -16.49 11.42 -21.65
N ASN A 68 -17.42 12.35 -21.47
CA ASN A 68 -17.10 13.67 -20.93
C ASN A 68 -16.78 13.54 -19.42
N SER A 69 -15.78 14.29 -18.95
CA SER A 69 -15.48 14.37 -17.52
C SER A 69 -16.67 14.86 -16.68
N ILE A 70 -17.56 15.67 -17.26
CA ILE A 70 -18.80 16.11 -16.59
C ILE A 70 -19.71 14.92 -16.27
N ASP A 71 -19.88 14.00 -17.21
CA ASP A 71 -20.71 12.79 -16.99
C ASP A 71 -20.07 11.88 -15.95
N ILE A 72 -18.73 11.77 -15.96
CA ILE A 72 -17.98 11.02 -14.94
C ILE A 72 -18.19 11.64 -13.56
N MET A 73 -18.09 12.96 -13.43
CA MET A 73 -18.31 13.67 -12.16
C MET A 73 -19.74 13.54 -11.66
N LYS A 74 -20.72 13.53 -12.57
CA LYS A 74 -22.13 13.34 -12.21
C LYS A 74 -22.40 11.95 -11.64
N GLU A 75 -21.79 10.91 -12.22
CA GLU A 75 -21.95 9.53 -11.75
C GLU A 75 -21.08 9.22 -10.52
N PHE A 76 -19.89 9.84 -10.43
CA PHE A 76 -18.91 9.60 -9.38
C PHE A 76 -18.30 10.92 -8.88
N PRO A 77 -19.02 11.66 -8.01
CA PRO A 77 -18.60 12.98 -7.54
C PRO A 77 -17.36 12.94 -6.64
N ASP A 78 -17.02 11.76 -6.12
CA ASP A 78 -15.90 11.51 -5.21
C ASP A 78 -14.58 11.17 -5.93
N LEU A 79 -14.55 11.10 -7.27
CA LEU A 79 -13.33 10.74 -7.99
C LEU A 79 -12.27 11.85 -7.97
N VAL A 80 -11.02 11.45 -7.67
CA VAL A 80 -9.86 12.33 -7.79
C VAL A 80 -9.49 12.50 -9.26
N ASP A 81 -9.39 13.75 -9.71
CA ASP A 81 -9.04 14.16 -11.07
C ASP A 81 -9.80 13.41 -12.19
N PRO A 82 -11.12 13.64 -12.31
CA PRO A 82 -12.02 12.90 -13.22
C PRO A 82 -11.60 12.96 -14.70
N ARG A 83 -10.75 13.93 -15.09
CA ARG A 83 -10.23 14.06 -16.47
C ARG A 83 -9.33 12.90 -16.89
N ASN A 84 -8.65 12.28 -15.92
CA ASN A 84 -7.71 11.19 -16.14
C ASN A 84 -8.35 9.79 -16.03
N TRP A 85 -9.63 9.72 -15.67
CA TRP A 85 -10.41 8.48 -15.70
C TRP A 85 -10.91 8.21 -17.13
N LYS A 86 -10.68 6.99 -17.62
CA LYS A 86 -11.13 6.57 -18.96
C LYS A 86 -12.10 5.41 -18.84
N MET A 87 -13.24 5.53 -19.52
CA MET A 87 -14.21 4.45 -19.64
C MET A 87 -13.71 3.39 -20.60
N ARG A 88 -13.83 2.12 -20.21
CA ARG A 88 -13.35 0.96 -20.97
C ARG A 88 -14.40 -0.13 -21.07
N THR A 89 -14.33 -0.89 -22.15
CA THR A 89 -15.09 -2.12 -22.34
C THR A 89 -14.34 -3.10 -23.23
N ASN A 90 -14.73 -4.37 -23.17
CA ASN A 90 -14.31 -5.40 -24.11
C ASN A 90 -15.51 -5.83 -24.95
N PHE A 91 -15.55 -5.43 -26.22
CA PHE A 91 -16.68 -5.75 -27.10
C PHE A 91 -16.71 -7.21 -27.57
N LYS A 92 -15.63 -7.98 -27.36
CA LYS A 92 -15.51 -9.35 -27.87
C LYS A 92 -15.75 -10.41 -26.81
N PHE A 93 -15.56 -10.07 -25.55
CA PHE A 93 -15.62 -11.00 -24.44
C PHE A 93 -16.38 -10.34 -23.29
N ASP A 94 -17.26 -11.10 -22.64
CA ASP A 94 -17.97 -10.61 -21.47
C ASP A 94 -16.97 -10.31 -20.34
N PHE A 95 -16.93 -9.04 -19.96
CA PHE A 95 -16.16 -8.54 -18.83
C PHE A 95 -17.06 -7.64 -18.00
N THR A 96 -17.83 -8.28 -17.14
CA THR A 96 -18.91 -7.68 -16.35
C THR A 96 -18.67 -7.93 -14.85
N PRO A 97 -19.43 -7.29 -13.95
CA PRO A 97 -19.31 -7.53 -12.51
C PRO A 97 -19.58 -8.96 -12.05
N THR A 98 -20.25 -9.77 -12.88
CA THR A 98 -20.56 -11.18 -12.59
C THR A 98 -19.59 -12.14 -13.27
N SER A 99 -18.63 -11.64 -14.06
CA SER A 99 -17.68 -12.51 -14.75
C SER A 99 -16.85 -13.32 -13.77
N THR A 100 -16.72 -14.62 -14.07
CA THR A 100 -15.86 -15.53 -13.32
C THR A 100 -14.41 -15.43 -13.77
N VAL A 101 -13.48 -15.87 -12.91
CA VAL A 101 -12.05 -15.94 -13.28
C VAL A 101 -11.83 -16.82 -14.51
N ASN A 102 -12.64 -17.87 -14.69
CA ASN A 102 -12.55 -18.77 -15.84
C ASN A 102 -12.92 -18.07 -17.15
N GLU A 103 -14.02 -17.32 -17.16
CA GLU A 103 -14.45 -16.52 -18.33
C GLU A 103 -13.43 -15.44 -18.68
N VAL A 104 -12.94 -14.69 -17.69
CA VAL A 104 -11.94 -13.65 -17.91
C VAL A 104 -10.59 -14.23 -18.38
N ASN A 105 -10.28 -15.46 -18.01
CA ASN A 105 -9.12 -16.18 -18.53
C ASN A 105 -9.25 -16.55 -20.01
N LEU A 106 -10.45 -16.57 -20.60
CA LEU A 106 -10.63 -16.79 -22.03
C LEU A 106 -10.25 -15.57 -22.88
N ILE A 107 -10.15 -14.39 -22.27
CA ILE A 107 -9.72 -13.17 -22.97
C ILE A 107 -8.26 -13.34 -23.44
N PRO A 108 -8.01 -13.36 -24.77
CA PRO A 108 -6.68 -13.54 -25.32
C PRO A 108 -5.85 -12.30 -25.08
N CYS A 109 -4.54 -12.49 -24.89
CA CYS A 109 -3.57 -11.42 -25.00
C CYS A 109 -3.01 -11.47 -26.42
N LYS A 110 -3.34 -10.49 -27.25
CA LYS A 110 -2.61 -10.27 -28.50
C LYS A 110 -1.22 -9.84 -28.12
N GLN A 111 -0.29 -10.79 -28.03
CA GLN A 111 1.11 -10.44 -28.03
C GLN A 111 1.31 -9.55 -29.24
N THR A 112 1.82 -8.34 -29.02
CA THR A 112 2.27 -7.51 -30.13
C THR A 112 3.31 -8.40 -30.80
N GLU A 113 3.00 -8.93 -31.98
CA GLU A 113 3.99 -9.70 -32.73
C GLU A 113 5.24 -8.85 -32.71
N PRO A 114 6.38 -9.39 -32.23
CA PRO A 114 7.60 -8.61 -32.15
C PRO A 114 7.75 -8.02 -33.54
N LYS A 115 7.77 -6.69 -33.64
CA LYS A 115 8.06 -6.03 -34.91
C LYS A 115 9.41 -6.60 -35.30
N VAL A 116 9.40 -7.57 -36.21
CA VAL A 116 10.61 -8.09 -36.82
C VAL A 116 11.18 -6.87 -37.49
N VAL A 117 12.18 -6.26 -36.84
CA VAL A 117 13.00 -5.25 -37.48
C VAL A 117 13.57 -6.01 -38.66
N THR A 118 13.09 -5.69 -39.86
CA THR A 118 13.61 -6.20 -41.11
C THR A 118 15.05 -5.74 -41.22
N VAL A 119 15.96 -6.52 -40.63
CA VAL A 119 17.34 -6.54 -41.05
C VAL A 119 17.31 -7.10 -42.46
N PHE A 120 17.79 -6.31 -43.43
CA PHE A 120 17.90 -6.72 -44.82
C PHE A 120 18.51 -8.13 -44.93
N PRO A 121 17.93 -9.03 -45.74
CA PRO A 121 18.42 -10.39 -45.82
C PRO A 121 19.74 -10.45 -46.60
N ILE A 122 20.79 -10.98 -45.98
CA ILE A 122 21.86 -11.67 -46.71
C ILE A 122 21.24 -12.98 -47.20
N GLN A 123 21.18 -13.12 -48.53
CA GLN A 123 20.71 -14.34 -49.19
C GLN A 123 21.62 -15.51 -48.82
N ILE A 124 21.10 -16.48 -48.09
CA ILE A 124 21.61 -17.85 -48.14
C ILE A 124 20.44 -18.75 -48.52
N LEU A 125 20.52 -19.21 -49.76
CA LEU A 125 19.72 -20.24 -50.39
C LEU A 125 19.86 -21.53 -49.58
N HIS A 126 18.77 -22.11 -49.09
CA HIS A 126 18.61 -23.58 -48.97
C HIS A 126 17.13 -23.95 -48.93
N GLN A 127 16.75 -24.78 -49.90
CA GLN A 127 15.46 -25.46 -50.04
C GLN A 127 15.40 -26.74 -49.18
N ASN A 128 14.18 -27.05 -48.73
CA ASN A 128 13.52 -28.37 -48.56
C ASN A 128 12.77 -28.43 -47.21
N GLN A 129 11.45 -28.21 -47.20
CA GLN A 129 10.37 -29.21 -47.35
C GLN A 129 10.42 -30.35 -46.33
N HIS A 130 9.58 -30.26 -45.28
CA HIS A 130 8.48 -31.20 -45.06
C HIS A 130 7.46 -30.65 -44.06
N GLN A 131 6.19 -30.74 -44.46
CA GLN A 131 5.00 -30.40 -43.70
C GLN A 131 4.71 -31.48 -42.66
N GLU A 132 4.55 -31.10 -41.40
CA GLU A 132 3.58 -31.74 -40.50
C GLU A 132 2.83 -30.67 -39.69
N LYS A 133 1.52 -30.86 -39.64
CA LYS A 133 0.51 -29.93 -39.14
C LYS A 133 0.27 -30.22 -37.65
N PRO A 134 0.68 -29.37 -36.70
CA PRO A 134 0.39 -29.63 -35.30
C PRO A 134 -1.06 -29.26 -34.99
N SER A 135 -1.80 -30.24 -34.48
CA SER A 135 -3.11 -30.09 -33.88
C SER A 135 -3.09 -29.00 -32.80
N ASN A 136 -3.94 -27.98 -32.96
CA ASN A 136 -4.19 -26.91 -32.00
C ASN A 136 -4.89 -27.44 -30.74
N SER A 137 -4.17 -28.17 -29.88
CA SER A 137 -4.58 -28.31 -28.49
C SER A 137 -4.26 -26.99 -27.80
N ILE A 138 -5.30 -26.26 -27.37
CA ILE A 138 -5.17 -25.05 -26.54
C ILE A 138 -4.53 -25.50 -25.23
N GLN A 139 -3.19 -25.50 -25.18
CA GLN A 139 -2.46 -25.69 -23.94
C GLN A 139 -2.82 -24.51 -23.05
N LYS A 140 -3.63 -24.77 -22.02
CA LYS A 140 -3.86 -23.84 -20.91
C LYS A 140 -2.49 -23.49 -20.36
N LYS A 141 -1.97 -22.32 -20.75
CA LYS A 141 -0.72 -21.79 -20.23
C LYS A 141 -0.96 -21.45 -18.76
N THR A 142 -0.74 -22.43 -17.91
CA THR A 142 -0.81 -22.31 -16.45
C THR A 142 0.11 -21.16 -16.06
N ILE A 143 -0.45 -20.18 -15.36
CA ILE A 143 0.31 -19.00 -14.98
C ILE A 143 1.26 -19.46 -13.88
N ILE A 144 2.52 -19.63 -14.24
CA ILE A 144 3.56 -20.08 -13.31
C ILE A 144 3.74 -18.99 -12.27
N SER A 145 3.31 -19.27 -11.04
CA SER A 145 3.58 -18.40 -9.90
C SER A 145 5.07 -18.47 -9.57
N ASN A 146 5.64 -17.32 -9.22
CA ASN A 146 7.03 -17.23 -8.78
C ASN A 146 7.19 -17.51 -7.29
N LEU A 147 6.13 -17.90 -6.56
CA LEU A 147 6.24 -18.28 -5.15
C LEU A 147 6.81 -19.70 -5.00
N PRO A 148 7.44 -20.04 -3.87
CA PRO A 148 7.84 -21.42 -3.59
C PRO A 148 6.63 -22.39 -3.65
N PRO A 149 6.77 -23.62 -4.17
CA PRO A 149 5.66 -24.57 -4.28
C PRO A 149 4.94 -24.83 -2.94
N GLU A 150 5.69 -24.89 -1.84
CA GLU A 150 5.15 -25.09 -0.49
C GLU A 150 4.29 -23.92 -0.01
N THR A 151 4.59 -22.71 -0.47
CA THR A 151 3.81 -21.49 -0.22
C THR A 151 2.60 -21.43 -1.13
N GLN A 152 2.73 -21.83 -2.40
CA GLN A 152 1.58 -21.95 -3.29
C GLN A 152 0.55 -22.94 -2.74
N SER A 153 1.00 -24.09 -2.23
CA SER A 153 0.14 -25.09 -1.59
C SER A 153 -0.50 -24.59 -0.30
N LEU A 154 0.15 -23.67 0.44
CA LEU A 154 -0.42 -23.06 1.64
C LEU A 154 -1.56 -22.08 1.30
N LEU A 155 -1.45 -21.41 0.16
CA LEU A 155 -2.30 -20.28 -0.23
C LEU A 155 -3.35 -20.63 -1.29
N ASN A 156 -3.36 -21.85 -1.81
CA ASN A 156 -4.27 -22.29 -2.87
C ASN A 156 -5.76 -22.19 -2.49
N GLN A 157 -6.08 -22.27 -1.19
CA GLN A 157 -7.44 -22.15 -0.65
C GLN A 157 -7.86 -20.69 -0.37
N ASP A 158 -6.94 -19.72 -0.44
CA ASP A 158 -7.21 -18.31 -0.15
C ASP A 158 -6.65 -17.40 -1.26
N PRO A 159 -7.41 -17.18 -2.36
CA PRO A 159 -6.96 -16.40 -3.51
C PRO A 159 -6.56 -14.97 -3.18
N ASN A 160 -7.16 -14.37 -2.14
CA ASN A 160 -6.84 -13.01 -1.72
C ASN A 160 -5.44 -12.97 -1.08
N VAL A 161 -5.19 -13.85 -0.09
CA VAL A 161 -3.87 -13.93 0.56
C VAL A 161 -2.80 -14.37 -0.44
N PHE A 162 -3.13 -15.26 -1.39
CA PHE A 162 -2.24 -15.61 -2.50
C PHE A 162 -1.84 -14.38 -3.32
N LEU A 163 -2.82 -13.58 -3.75
CA LEU A 163 -2.56 -12.38 -4.55
C LEU A 163 -1.72 -11.36 -3.79
N HIS A 164 -2.06 -11.06 -2.53
CA HIS A 164 -1.29 -10.14 -1.71
C HIS A 164 0.16 -10.62 -1.53
N THR A 165 0.36 -11.91 -1.31
CA THR A 165 1.70 -12.52 -1.20
C THR A 165 2.47 -12.43 -2.52
N GLU A 166 1.82 -12.66 -3.68
CA GLU A 166 2.45 -12.52 -5.00
C GLU A 166 2.86 -11.06 -5.27
N LEU A 167 2.00 -10.09 -4.93
CA LEU A 167 2.34 -8.66 -5.05
C LEU A 167 3.50 -8.28 -4.13
N PHE A 168 3.49 -8.76 -2.90
CA PHE A 168 4.55 -8.51 -1.92
C PHE A 168 5.89 -9.11 -2.39
N TYR A 169 5.89 -10.35 -2.86
CA TYR A 169 7.07 -11.01 -3.44
C TYR A 169 7.69 -10.20 -4.58
N ASN A 170 6.88 -9.62 -5.45
CA ASN A 170 7.35 -8.81 -6.57
C ASN A 170 7.95 -7.46 -6.13
N LYS A 171 7.61 -6.96 -4.93
CA LYS A 171 8.20 -5.74 -4.35
C LYS A 171 9.52 -6.00 -3.61
N MET A 172 9.79 -7.24 -3.22
CA MET A 172 11.01 -7.59 -2.50
C MET A 172 12.24 -7.35 -3.38
N SER A 173 13.25 -6.68 -2.81
CA SER A 173 14.54 -6.49 -3.46
C SER A 173 15.39 -7.78 -3.43
N GLY A 174 16.45 -7.84 -4.24
CA GLY A 174 17.41 -8.95 -4.28
C GLY A 174 17.19 -9.96 -5.42
N THR A 175 17.99 -11.03 -5.41
CA THR A 175 17.92 -12.08 -6.43
C THR A 175 16.68 -12.94 -6.26
N HIS A 176 16.20 -13.54 -7.35
CA HIS A 176 15.07 -14.48 -7.31
C HIS A 176 15.29 -15.60 -6.29
N GLN A 177 16.49 -16.18 -6.27
CA GLN A 177 16.88 -17.24 -5.32
C GLN A 177 16.79 -16.77 -3.86
N ARG A 178 17.29 -15.57 -3.55
CA ARG A 178 17.19 -15.02 -2.18
C ARG A 178 15.75 -14.84 -1.76
N ARG A 179 14.89 -14.32 -2.65
CA ARG A 179 13.44 -14.17 -2.36
C ARG A 179 12.76 -15.52 -2.15
N GLN A 180 13.05 -16.52 -2.98
CA GLN A 180 12.52 -17.89 -2.81
C GLN A 180 12.90 -18.44 -1.43
N PHE A 181 14.18 -18.33 -1.07
CA PHE A 181 14.70 -18.80 0.21
C PHE A 181 14.03 -18.11 1.40
N LEU A 182 13.87 -16.78 1.35
CA LEU A 182 13.18 -16.00 2.38
C LEU A 182 11.72 -16.44 2.57
N ILE A 183 10.96 -16.57 1.48
CA ILE A 183 9.55 -16.99 1.58
C ILE A 183 9.44 -18.44 2.06
N SER A 184 10.34 -19.33 1.61
CA SER A 184 10.38 -20.72 2.06
C SER A 184 10.62 -20.80 3.57
N ALA A 185 11.60 -20.05 4.09
CA ALA A 185 11.88 -19.98 5.53
C ALA A 185 10.67 -19.46 6.32
N CYS A 186 10.06 -18.35 5.87
CA CYS A 186 8.85 -17.81 6.49
C CYS A 186 7.68 -18.80 6.45
N THR A 187 7.51 -19.55 5.36
CA THR A 187 6.45 -20.56 5.21
C THR A 187 6.64 -21.72 6.17
N LYS A 188 7.89 -22.14 6.41
CA LYS A 188 8.21 -23.18 7.38
C LYS A 188 7.85 -22.75 8.80
N GLU A 189 8.22 -21.53 9.20
CA GLU A 189 7.85 -21.00 10.52
C GLU A 189 6.35 -20.82 10.69
N TRP A 190 5.67 -20.30 9.66
CA TRP A 190 4.21 -20.21 9.67
C TRP A 190 3.55 -21.58 9.84
N LYS A 191 4.00 -22.58 9.07
CA LYS A 191 3.46 -23.95 9.18
C LYS A 191 3.76 -24.59 10.53
N ARG A 192 4.87 -24.25 11.18
CA ARG A 192 5.18 -24.71 12.54
C ARG A 192 4.13 -24.23 13.55
N VAL A 193 3.64 -22.99 13.39
CA VAL A 193 2.69 -22.37 14.32
C VAL A 193 1.24 -22.70 13.98
N TYR A 194 0.86 -22.65 12.70
CA TYR A 194 -0.55 -22.74 12.25
C TYR A 194 -0.87 -23.94 11.35
N GLY A 195 0.10 -24.79 11.04
CA GLY A 195 -0.06 -25.84 10.05
C GLY A 195 -0.32 -25.27 8.64
N ALA A 196 -1.16 -25.96 7.87
CA ALA A 196 -1.42 -25.62 6.46
C ALA A 196 -2.49 -24.54 6.24
N ARG A 197 -2.81 -23.71 7.24
CA ARG A 197 -3.84 -22.65 7.14
C ARG A 197 -3.24 -21.36 6.59
N SER A 198 -3.96 -20.61 5.75
CA SER A 198 -3.52 -19.30 5.24
C SER A 198 -3.69 -18.15 6.25
N ARG A 199 -4.46 -18.40 7.33
CA ARG A 199 -4.77 -17.46 8.42
C ARG A 199 -4.68 -18.15 9.78
N GLY A 200 -4.36 -17.40 10.83
CA GLY A 200 -4.24 -17.90 12.19
C GLY A 200 -4.63 -16.86 13.24
N CYS A 201 -4.93 -17.29 14.46
CA CYS A 201 -5.27 -16.38 15.57
C CYS A 201 -4.01 -15.62 16.03
N LEU A 202 -4.06 -14.28 16.01
CA LEU A 202 -2.94 -13.39 16.34
C LEU A 202 -2.29 -13.72 17.70
N ASN A 203 -3.09 -14.06 18.70
CA ASN A 203 -2.58 -14.38 20.04
C ASN A 203 -1.63 -15.59 20.03
N ILE A 204 -1.84 -16.57 19.15
CA ILE A 204 -0.98 -17.76 19.07
C ILE A 204 0.42 -17.39 18.58
N ILE A 205 0.55 -16.63 17.49
CA ILE A 205 1.87 -16.20 17.00
C ILE A 205 2.54 -15.22 17.96
N VAL A 206 1.77 -14.34 18.61
CA VAL A 206 2.29 -13.39 19.61
C VAL A 206 2.88 -14.15 20.80
N ASN A 207 2.18 -15.18 21.31
CA ASN A 207 2.68 -16.03 22.39
C ASN A 207 3.93 -16.81 21.96
N GLU A 208 3.98 -17.31 20.72
CA GLU A 208 5.15 -17.98 20.17
C GLU A 208 6.37 -17.06 20.06
N ILE A 209 6.18 -15.82 19.59
CA ILE A 209 7.25 -14.82 19.55
C ILE A 209 7.71 -14.50 20.98
N CYS A 210 6.77 -14.26 21.89
CA CYS A 210 7.06 -13.83 23.25
C CYS A 210 7.31 -14.97 24.24
N MET A 211 7.45 -16.23 23.78
CA MET A 211 7.50 -17.41 24.66
C MET A 211 8.66 -17.36 25.67
N ALA A 212 9.78 -16.75 25.30
CA ALA A 212 10.93 -16.57 26.18
C ALA A 212 10.75 -15.44 27.22
N LEU A 213 9.73 -14.61 27.07
CA LEU A 213 9.43 -13.51 27.97
C LEU A 213 8.45 -14.00 29.02
N SER A 214 8.89 -14.04 30.28
CA SER A 214 8.02 -14.25 31.43
C SER A 214 6.97 -13.12 31.52
N ASN A 215 5.99 -13.25 32.42
CA ASN A 215 4.97 -12.23 32.74
C ASN A 215 5.53 -10.95 33.40
N THR A 216 6.73 -10.53 33.00
CA THR A 216 7.38 -9.28 33.39
C THR A 216 6.71 -8.10 32.70
N ILE A 217 6.93 -6.90 33.25
CA ILE A 217 6.50 -5.63 32.64
C ILE A 217 7.10 -5.49 31.23
N GLU A 218 8.36 -5.89 31.06
CA GLU A 218 9.03 -5.93 29.76
C GLU A 218 8.32 -6.87 28.77
N GLY A 219 7.98 -8.09 29.23
CA GLY A 219 7.24 -9.08 28.44
C GLY A 219 5.89 -8.56 27.96
N LYS A 220 5.12 -7.92 28.86
CA LYS A 220 3.84 -7.28 28.50
C LYS A 220 4.04 -6.18 27.44
N GLN A 221 5.03 -5.31 27.61
CA GLN A 221 5.29 -4.22 26.66
C GLN A 221 5.70 -4.73 25.27
N ILE A 222 6.59 -5.73 25.22
CA ILE A 222 6.99 -6.35 23.94
C ILE A 222 5.80 -7.01 23.28
N ARG A 223 4.94 -7.69 24.05
CA ARG A 223 3.70 -8.30 23.53
C ARG A 223 2.81 -7.27 22.84
N ASN A 224 2.55 -6.14 23.49
CA ASN A 224 1.76 -5.04 22.91
C ASN A 224 2.39 -4.49 21.62
N ASN A 225 3.71 -4.33 21.62
CA ASN A 225 4.44 -3.87 20.45
C ASN A 225 4.36 -4.87 19.29
N VAL A 226 4.48 -6.17 19.56
CA VAL A 226 4.35 -7.23 18.54
C VAL A 226 2.92 -7.26 17.97
N ILE A 227 1.89 -7.17 18.82
CA ILE A 227 0.48 -7.08 18.38
C ILE A 227 0.31 -5.89 17.43
N TYR A 228 0.78 -4.70 17.83
CA TYR A 228 0.72 -3.52 16.98
C TYR A 228 1.45 -3.72 15.64
N LEU A 229 2.66 -4.29 15.68
CA LEU A 229 3.48 -4.51 14.50
C LEU A 229 2.95 -5.61 13.58
N LEU A 230 2.11 -6.53 14.04
CA LEU A 230 1.45 -7.53 13.19
C LEU A 230 0.14 -6.98 12.59
N SER A 231 -0.61 -6.18 13.36
CA SER A 231 -1.92 -5.67 12.95
C SER A 231 -1.86 -4.46 12.02
N ASN A 232 -0.89 -3.54 12.20
CA ASN A 232 -0.85 -2.26 11.47
C ASN A 232 0.01 -2.25 10.19
N GLN A 233 0.25 -3.41 9.57
CA GLN A 233 1.18 -3.53 8.44
C GLN A 233 0.54 -3.34 7.05
N GLU A 234 -0.78 -3.19 6.95
CA GLU A 234 -1.45 -3.10 5.65
C GLU A 234 -1.27 -1.74 4.95
N GLU A 235 -1.07 -0.66 5.71
CA GLU A 235 -1.03 0.70 5.14
C GLU A 235 0.34 1.08 4.54
N SER A 236 1.45 0.60 5.10
CA SER A 236 2.79 1.05 4.70
C SER A 236 3.26 0.50 3.35
N ALA A 237 2.75 -0.65 2.91
CA ALA A 237 3.18 -1.30 1.67
C ALA A 237 2.60 -0.67 0.39
N THR A 238 1.60 0.20 0.49
CA THR A 238 0.95 0.86 -0.66
C THR A 238 1.45 2.28 -0.92
N GLN A 239 2.23 2.85 0.01
CA GLN A 239 2.73 4.22 -0.07
C GLN A 239 4.12 4.24 -0.69
N LYS A 240 4.29 4.98 -1.79
CA LYS A 240 5.55 5.07 -2.52
C LYS A 240 6.54 5.96 -1.74
N ASP A 241 7.77 5.50 -1.54
CA ASP A 241 8.91 6.38 -1.26
C ASP A 241 9.23 7.12 -2.59
N GLU A 242 9.26 8.45 -2.61
CA GLU A 242 9.50 9.27 -3.83
C GLU A 242 10.94 9.25 -4.35
N ASP A 243 11.68 8.16 -4.09
CA ASP A 243 13.07 8.03 -4.47
C ASP A 243 13.20 7.46 -5.89
N ASP A 244 12.94 8.32 -6.88
CA ASP A 244 13.53 8.25 -8.22
C ASP A 244 13.93 9.65 -8.75
N PHE A 245 13.85 10.71 -7.93
CA PHE A 245 14.32 12.06 -8.28
C PHE A 245 15.79 12.27 -7.88
N ASN A 246 16.69 11.40 -8.37
CA ASN A 246 18.12 11.69 -8.36
C ASN A 246 18.48 12.42 -9.66
N LEU A 247 18.10 13.72 -9.76
CA LEU A 247 18.35 14.56 -10.94
C LEU A 247 19.55 15.50 -10.79
N ASN A 248 20.38 15.36 -9.75
CA ASN A 248 21.49 16.28 -9.49
C ASN A 248 22.88 15.79 -9.94
N GLU A 249 22.99 14.63 -10.58
CA GLU A 249 24.29 14.13 -11.08
C GLU A 249 24.65 14.55 -12.52
N GLN A 250 23.77 15.28 -13.23
CA GLN A 250 24.04 15.71 -14.62
C GLN A 250 24.38 17.20 -14.81
N LEU A 251 24.38 18.03 -13.76
CA LEU A 251 24.60 19.48 -13.89
C LEU A 251 25.96 20.02 -13.43
N ILE A 252 26.90 19.16 -12.99
CA ILE A 252 28.23 19.63 -12.52
C ILE A 252 29.38 19.30 -13.49
N ASN A 253 29.17 18.49 -14.53
CA ASN A 253 30.27 18.06 -15.42
C ASN A 253 30.42 18.80 -16.76
N ASN A 254 29.79 19.95 -16.98
CA ASN A 254 29.99 20.74 -18.21
C ASN A 254 30.31 22.21 -17.91
N SER A 255 31.55 22.46 -17.49
CA SER A 255 32.23 23.74 -17.75
C SER A 255 33.74 23.51 -17.74
N ILE A 256 34.30 23.26 -18.91
CA ILE A 256 35.59 23.73 -19.42
C ILE A 256 35.66 23.28 -20.90
N HIS A 257 35.35 24.20 -21.82
CA HIS A 257 36.12 24.51 -23.04
C HIS A 257 35.29 25.34 -24.03
N HIS A 258 35.69 26.61 -24.19
CA HIS A 258 35.53 27.39 -25.42
C HIS A 258 36.39 26.76 -26.54
N PRO A 259 35.99 26.84 -27.84
CA PRO A 259 36.22 28.07 -28.62
C PRO A 259 35.17 28.44 -29.68
N ASN A 260 35.18 29.75 -29.97
CA ASN A 260 34.79 30.53 -31.17
C ASN A 260 34.24 29.80 -32.42
N PHE A 261 33.10 30.28 -32.95
CA PHE A 261 32.95 30.81 -34.32
C PHE A 261 31.61 31.56 -34.49
N SER A 262 31.64 32.64 -35.28
CA SER A 262 30.58 33.67 -35.45
C SER A 262 29.59 33.34 -36.61
N PRO A 263 28.63 34.21 -37.00
CA PRO A 263 27.24 33.81 -37.30
C PRO A 263 26.84 33.95 -38.78
N ASN A 264 25.79 33.26 -39.23
CA ASN A 264 24.84 33.85 -40.20
C ASN A 264 23.61 32.98 -40.56
N ARG A 265 22.49 33.71 -40.70
CA ARG A 265 21.40 33.60 -41.70
C ARG A 265 20.21 32.64 -41.52
N ASN A 266 19.07 33.33 -41.36
CA ASN A 266 17.88 33.33 -42.21
C ASN A 266 16.72 32.36 -41.93
N PHE A 267 15.64 32.97 -41.44
CA PHE A 267 14.23 32.62 -41.70
C PHE A 267 13.92 32.55 -43.20
N PRO A 268 12.90 31.77 -43.61
CA PRO A 268 11.62 32.42 -43.88
C PRO A 268 10.36 31.64 -43.45
N GLU A 269 9.32 32.43 -43.21
CA GLU A 269 7.89 32.09 -43.19
C GLU A 269 7.43 31.47 -44.53
N LYS A 270 6.40 30.60 -44.50
CA LYS A 270 5.06 30.93 -45.05
C LYS A 270 4.05 29.79 -44.95
N CYS A 271 2.81 30.26 -44.78
CA CYS A 271 1.52 29.60 -44.69
C CYS A 271 1.15 28.71 -45.88
N THR A 272 0.26 27.74 -45.60
CA THR A 272 -0.86 27.37 -46.49
C THR A 272 -1.98 26.68 -45.69
N GLU A 273 -3.17 27.32 -45.69
CA GLU A 273 -4.51 26.69 -45.64
C GLU A 273 -4.70 25.77 -46.90
N PRO A 274 -5.81 25.00 -47.13
CA PRO A 274 -7.18 25.22 -46.66
C PRO A 274 -8.13 23.98 -46.49
N ASN A 275 -9.39 24.32 -46.22
CA ASN A 275 -10.63 23.70 -46.71
C ASN A 275 -11.35 22.58 -45.93
N ASN A 276 -12.42 23.00 -45.24
CA ASN A 276 -13.83 22.73 -45.57
C ASN A 276 -14.24 21.32 -46.02
N LYS A 277 -15.14 20.67 -45.25
CA LYS A 277 -16.51 20.29 -45.66
C LYS A 277 -17.13 19.27 -44.67
N ASN A 278 -18.18 19.73 -43.97
CA ASN A 278 -19.34 18.89 -43.65
C ASN A 278 -20.22 18.79 -44.92
N PRO A 279 -21.05 17.74 -45.08
CA PRO A 279 -22.41 17.82 -44.54
C PRO A 279 -23.02 16.47 -44.07
N SER A 280 -24.09 16.61 -43.26
CA SER A 280 -25.37 15.88 -43.17
C SER A 280 -25.52 14.53 -43.92
N SER A 281 -26.28 13.53 -43.48
CA SER A 281 -27.68 13.57 -43.03
C SER A 281 -28.19 12.15 -42.71
N ASN A 282 -29.20 12.10 -41.83
CA ASN A 282 -30.44 11.33 -41.91
C ASN A 282 -30.55 9.79 -41.80
N GLU A 283 -31.68 9.46 -41.14
CA GLU A 283 -32.57 8.29 -41.29
C GLU A 283 -32.13 6.94 -40.71
N ASN A 284 -32.99 6.06 -40.23
CA ASN A 284 -34.34 6.07 -39.61
C ASN A 284 -34.61 4.58 -39.25
N VAL A 285 -35.40 4.33 -38.20
CA VAL A 285 -36.38 3.22 -38.08
C VAL A 285 -35.92 1.74 -38.07
N ASN A 286 -36.18 1.07 -36.93
CA ASN A 286 -36.92 -0.21 -36.75
C ASN A 286 -36.56 -0.79 -35.36
N GLU A 287 -37.44 -0.88 -34.36
CA GLU A 287 -38.64 -1.71 -34.16
C GLU A 287 -38.43 -3.24 -34.15
N ASN A 288 -38.87 -3.82 -33.02
CA ASN A 288 -39.36 -5.19 -32.75
C ASN A 288 -38.40 -6.39 -32.55
N MET A 289 -38.39 -6.90 -31.31
CA MET A 289 -38.76 -8.28 -30.89
C MET A 289 -38.44 -8.44 -29.39
N SER A 290 -39.38 -8.60 -28.46
CA SER A 290 -40.28 -9.74 -28.16
C SER A 290 -39.63 -10.94 -27.46
N LYS A 291 -39.88 -11.00 -26.13
CA LYS A 291 -40.37 -12.13 -25.30
C LYS A 291 -39.59 -13.45 -25.15
N SER A 292 -39.71 -13.95 -23.90
CA SER A 292 -39.55 -15.33 -23.40
C SER A 292 -38.10 -15.69 -23.02
N VAL A 293 -37.78 -16.22 -21.83
CA VAL A 293 -38.34 -17.41 -21.17
C VAL A 293 -38.11 -17.33 -19.65
N LYS A 294 -39.13 -17.72 -18.87
CA LYS A 294 -39.07 -18.06 -17.43
C LYS A 294 -38.68 -19.54 -17.28
N GLU A 295 -38.18 -19.89 -16.08
CA GLU A 295 -38.01 -21.23 -15.48
C GLU A 295 -36.60 -21.84 -15.51
N ASN A 296 -35.93 -21.84 -14.36
CA ASN A 296 -35.58 -23.05 -13.59
C ASN A 296 -34.61 -22.73 -12.43
N MET A 297 -35.13 -22.63 -11.20
CA MET A 297 -34.34 -22.87 -9.97
C MET A 297 -35.29 -23.40 -8.88
N ASN A 298 -35.31 -24.72 -8.73
CA ASN A 298 -35.68 -25.42 -7.50
C ASN A 298 -35.01 -26.79 -7.55
N GLN A 299 -34.06 -27.02 -6.64
CA GLN A 299 -33.71 -28.28 -5.99
C GLN A 299 -32.26 -28.22 -5.49
N LEU A 300 -32.08 -28.16 -4.17
CA LEU A 300 -31.09 -28.95 -3.41
C LEU A 300 -31.26 -28.64 -1.91
N GLN A 301 -32.09 -29.44 -1.26
CA GLN A 301 -32.11 -29.66 0.18
C GLN A 301 -32.25 -31.17 0.41
N HIS A 302 -31.60 -31.66 1.47
CA HIS A 302 -31.45 -33.05 1.95
C HIS A 302 -30.34 -33.90 1.33
N PHE A 303 -29.28 -34.14 2.11
CA PHE A 303 -29.05 -35.41 2.82
C PHE A 303 -27.90 -35.24 3.84
N ILE A 304 -28.11 -35.65 5.09
CA ILE A 304 -27.20 -36.43 5.98
C ILE A 304 -27.86 -36.52 7.37
N LEU A 305 -28.24 -37.76 7.71
CA LEU A 305 -28.64 -38.40 8.97
C LEU A 305 -28.58 -39.90 8.57
N VAL A 306 -28.04 -40.89 9.27
CA VAL A 306 -27.61 -41.19 10.65
C VAL A 306 -26.50 -42.29 10.47
N ASP A 307 -25.56 -42.63 11.35
CA ASP A 307 -25.64 -43.42 12.59
C ASP A 307 -24.20 -43.62 13.11
N GLU A 308 -24.01 -43.58 14.43
CA GLU A 308 -23.36 -44.66 15.19
C GLU A 308 -23.37 -44.33 16.71
N ASP A 309 -24.23 -45.07 17.39
CA ASP A 309 -24.00 -45.88 18.59
C ASP A 309 -23.78 -45.28 19.99
N GLU A 310 -24.68 -45.78 20.84
CA GLU A 310 -24.78 -45.75 22.29
C GLU A 310 -23.55 -46.34 22.97
N ASN A 311 -23.09 -45.69 24.04
CA ASN A 311 -22.36 -46.38 25.10
C ASN A 311 -22.66 -45.72 26.45
N ASP A 312 -23.38 -46.46 27.30
CA ASP A 312 -23.69 -46.13 28.68
C ASP A 312 -22.47 -46.40 29.59
N GLY A 313 -22.18 -45.51 30.53
CA GLY A 313 -21.26 -45.86 31.62
C GLY A 313 -20.70 -44.72 32.45
N GLU A 314 -21.27 -44.60 33.65
CA GLU A 314 -20.68 -44.09 34.91
C GLU A 314 -20.49 -42.59 35.15
N VAL A 315 -21.24 -42.17 36.18
CA VAL A 315 -21.29 -40.89 36.87
C VAL A 315 -20.04 -40.72 37.75
N ALA A 316 -19.31 -39.62 37.54
CA ALA A 316 -18.42 -39.04 38.53
C ALA A 316 -18.64 -37.52 38.58
N ASP A 317 -19.22 -37.07 39.68
CA ASP A 317 -19.38 -35.66 40.05
C ASP A 317 -18.00 -34.98 40.14
N GLY A 318 -17.68 -34.16 39.14
CA GLY A 318 -16.53 -33.29 39.10
C GLY A 318 -16.97 -31.90 38.68
N ASN A 319 -16.90 -30.95 39.60
CA ASN A 319 -17.15 -29.51 39.37
C ASN A 319 -16.26 -28.97 38.24
N GLU A 320 -16.75 -29.03 37.00
CA GLU A 320 -16.26 -28.19 35.91
C GLU A 320 -16.96 -26.84 36.00
N SER A 321 -16.23 -25.85 36.52
CA SER A 321 -16.59 -24.45 36.36
C SER A 321 -16.57 -24.10 34.87
N VAL A 322 -17.76 -24.10 34.29
CA VAL A 322 -18.07 -23.61 32.94
C VAL A 322 -17.64 -22.14 32.84
N ASN A 323 -16.42 -21.91 32.36
CA ASN A 323 -15.97 -20.61 31.86
C ASN A 323 -16.68 -20.36 30.51
N GLN A 324 -17.94 -19.91 30.60
CA GLN A 324 -18.70 -19.47 29.45
C GLN A 324 -18.14 -18.15 28.91
N ASN A 325 -17.38 -18.28 27.84
CA ASN A 325 -17.57 -17.58 26.57
C ASN A 325 -17.73 -16.05 26.66
N VAL A 326 -16.59 -15.38 26.84
CA VAL A 326 -16.35 -14.19 26.02
C VAL A 326 -15.86 -14.73 24.69
N GLU A 327 -16.71 -14.71 23.67
CA GLU A 327 -16.27 -14.79 22.27
C GLU A 327 -15.43 -13.53 21.99
N GLU A 328 -14.19 -13.52 22.48
CA GLU A 328 -13.20 -12.57 22.03
C GLU A 328 -13.13 -12.76 20.51
N ASN A 329 -13.47 -11.70 19.77
CA ASN A 329 -13.30 -11.67 18.32
C ASN A 329 -11.82 -11.90 18.05
N ASP A 330 -11.44 -13.16 17.83
CA ASP A 330 -10.08 -13.58 17.61
C ASP A 330 -9.56 -12.85 16.38
N ILE A 331 -8.70 -11.86 16.62
CA ILE A 331 -8.07 -11.09 15.55
C ILE A 331 -7.25 -12.08 14.73
N LEU A 332 -7.64 -12.27 13.47
CA LEU A 332 -6.92 -13.16 12.56
C LEU A 332 -5.78 -12.42 11.89
N VAL A 333 -4.62 -13.07 11.84
CA VAL A 333 -3.48 -12.65 11.03
C VAL A 333 -3.38 -13.54 9.79
N THR A 334 -3.11 -12.93 8.64
CA THR A 334 -2.88 -13.64 7.37
C THR A 334 -1.41 -13.98 7.19
N PHE A 335 -1.11 -14.99 6.37
CA PHE A 335 0.27 -15.30 6.00
C PHE A 335 1.02 -14.09 5.40
N CYS A 336 0.35 -13.24 4.62
CA CYS A 336 0.99 -12.07 4.02
C CYS A 336 1.37 -11.01 5.07
N GLN A 337 0.53 -10.78 6.08
CA GLN A 337 0.84 -9.89 7.20
C GLN A 337 2.04 -10.43 8.00
N PHE A 338 2.05 -11.73 8.29
CA PHE A 338 3.19 -12.37 8.95
C PHE A 338 4.47 -12.33 8.10
N LEU A 339 4.39 -12.57 6.79
CA LEU A 339 5.55 -12.46 5.90
C LEU A 339 6.16 -11.05 5.92
N ASN A 340 5.31 -10.02 5.94
CA ASN A 340 5.77 -8.64 6.06
C ASN A 340 6.44 -8.39 7.42
N PHE A 341 5.85 -8.86 8.52
CA PHE A 341 6.46 -8.83 9.85
C PHE A 341 7.80 -9.56 9.88
N PHE A 342 7.86 -10.79 9.39
CA PHE A 342 9.04 -11.65 9.35
C PHE A 342 10.19 -10.96 8.63
N ILE A 343 9.93 -10.40 7.45
CA ILE A 343 10.96 -9.73 6.65
C ILE A 343 11.45 -8.42 7.30
N ARG A 344 10.63 -7.76 8.13
CA ARG A 344 11.01 -6.50 8.80
C ARG A 344 11.69 -6.71 10.15
N TYR A 345 11.24 -7.70 10.91
CA TYR A 345 11.60 -7.83 12.32
C TYR A 345 12.26 -9.15 12.68
N GLY A 346 12.39 -10.10 11.75
CA GLY A 346 13.12 -11.35 12.00
C GLY A 346 12.23 -12.58 12.05
N SER A 347 12.87 -13.74 12.18
CA SER A 347 12.20 -14.99 12.55
C SER A 347 11.55 -14.89 13.93
N ILE A 348 10.59 -15.78 14.21
CA ILE A 348 9.93 -15.87 15.52
C ILE A 348 10.97 -15.92 16.65
N SER A 349 12.03 -16.70 16.47
CA SER A 349 13.09 -16.89 17.46
C SER A 349 13.99 -15.66 17.70
N LYS A 350 14.05 -14.70 16.76
CA LYS A 350 14.93 -13.52 16.84
C LYS A 350 14.16 -12.21 16.94
N ALA A 351 12.87 -12.20 16.60
CA ALA A 351 12.08 -10.99 16.51
C ALA A 351 11.98 -10.25 17.85
N VAL A 352 11.92 -10.98 18.97
CA VAL A 352 11.92 -10.39 20.31
C VAL A 352 13.15 -9.52 20.54
N ASP A 353 14.34 -9.98 20.18
CA ASP A 353 15.57 -9.25 20.47
C ASP A 353 15.62 -7.93 19.68
N TYR A 354 15.26 -7.96 18.40
CA TYR A 354 15.21 -6.75 17.58
C TYR A 354 14.09 -5.79 17.99
N ILE A 355 12.91 -6.30 18.36
CA ILE A 355 11.79 -5.47 18.81
C ILE A 355 12.07 -4.88 20.20
N ARG A 356 12.75 -5.62 21.09
CA ARG A 356 13.17 -5.13 22.41
C ARG A 356 14.04 -3.88 22.27
N GLU A 357 15.01 -3.86 21.36
CA GLU A 357 15.85 -2.68 21.11
C GLU A 357 15.07 -1.48 20.55
N LEU A 358 13.97 -1.72 19.84
CA LEU A 358 13.06 -0.68 19.33
C LEU A 358 11.99 -0.26 20.34
N SER A 359 11.88 -0.97 21.46
CA SER A 359 10.85 -0.76 22.49
C SER A 359 11.34 0.19 23.56
N ARG A 360 10.42 0.99 24.12
CA ARG A 360 10.68 1.77 25.33
C ARG A 360 10.01 1.07 26.49
N PHE A 361 10.79 0.77 27.51
CA PHE A 361 10.27 0.26 28.77
C PHE A 361 10.06 1.43 29.70
N SER A 362 8.82 1.64 30.13
CA SER A 362 8.57 2.49 31.28
C SER A 362 9.20 1.79 32.47
N CYS A 363 10.47 2.11 32.74
CA CYS A 363 11.01 1.89 34.07
C CYS A 363 10.11 2.77 34.93
N MET A 364 9.16 2.14 35.63
CA MET A 364 8.54 2.78 36.76
C MET A 364 9.72 3.22 37.61
N VAL A 365 10.06 4.51 37.51
CA VAL A 365 10.89 5.16 38.49
C VAL A 365 10.14 4.85 39.75
N SER A 366 10.72 4.01 40.59
CA SER A 366 10.26 3.74 41.93
C SER A 366 10.26 5.09 42.63
N LEU A 367 9.17 5.84 42.45
CA LEU A 367 8.90 7.05 43.18
C LEU A 367 8.78 6.56 44.61
N PRO A 368 9.76 6.89 45.48
CA PRO A 368 9.71 6.46 46.85
C PRO A 368 8.52 7.18 47.49
N ASP A 369 7.56 6.40 47.98
CA ASP A 369 6.70 6.76 49.11
C ASP A 369 5.83 8.02 49.02
N PHE A 370 5.26 8.38 47.86
CA PHE A 370 4.11 9.32 47.87
C PHE A 370 2.81 8.57 48.18
N ILE A 371 2.68 8.29 49.48
CA ILE A 371 1.49 8.07 50.31
C ILE A 371 0.16 8.08 49.55
N TYR A 372 -0.44 6.88 49.47
CA TYR A 372 -1.86 6.60 49.71
C TYR A 372 -2.86 7.67 49.24
N ASN A 373 -3.38 7.50 48.02
CA ASN A 373 -4.80 7.70 47.78
C ASN A 373 -5.29 6.55 46.90
N HIS A 374 -6.22 5.76 47.43
CA HIS A 374 -6.76 4.50 46.87
C HIS A 374 -7.64 4.67 45.60
N SER A 375 -7.33 5.63 44.73
CA SER A 375 -7.89 5.62 43.39
C SER A 375 -7.12 4.56 42.62
N THR A 376 -7.66 3.35 42.52
CA THR A 376 -7.14 2.30 41.64
C THR A 376 -6.85 2.93 40.28
N PRO A 377 -5.57 3.09 39.87
CA PRO A 377 -5.27 3.59 38.54
C PRO A 377 -5.94 2.63 37.57
N SER A 378 -6.84 3.16 36.76
CA SER A 378 -7.59 2.38 35.79
C SER A 378 -6.62 1.57 34.95
N SER A 379 -6.88 0.27 34.85
CA SER A 379 -6.12 -0.73 34.09
C SER A 379 -6.04 -0.46 32.57
N GLN A 380 -6.45 0.73 32.12
CA GLN A 380 -6.56 1.09 30.71
C GLN A 380 -5.23 1.49 30.07
N PHE A 381 -4.20 1.83 30.86
CA PHE A 381 -2.88 2.18 30.32
C PHE A 381 -1.99 0.98 29.99
N GLU A 382 -2.38 -0.26 30.32
CA GLU A 382 -1.49 -1.43 30.15
C GLU A 382 -1.38 -1.96 28.71
N ASN A 383 -2.21 -1.49 27.76
CA ASN A 383 -2.33 -2.12 26.43
C ASN A 383 -1.81 -1.25 25.27
N THR A 384 -1.14 -0.13 25.53
CA THR A 384 -0.62 0.72 24.46
C THR A 384 0.79 0.30 24.01
N PRO A 385 1.08 0.30 22.70
CA PRO A 385 2.43 0.04 22.21
C PRO A 385 3.33 1.24 22.51
N HIS A 386 4.51 0.99 23.07
CA HIS A 386 5.51 1.99 23.41
C HIS A 386 6.85 1.64 22.75
N PHE A 387 7.21 2.44 21.76
CA PHE A 387 8.48 2.36 21.06
C PHE A 387 9.45 3.44 21.54
N GLN A 388 10.73 3.26 21.20
CA GLN A 388 11.70 4.34 21.27
C GLN A 388 11.18 5.55 20.50
N SER A 389 11.37 6.76 21.04
CA SER A 389 10.77 7.97 20.48
C SER A 389 11.17 8.20 19.02
N TRP A 390 12.42 7.90 18.69
CA TRP A 390 12.96 8.00 17.34
C TRP A 390 12.46 6.90 16.38
N PHE A 391 11.78 5.85 16.85
CA PHE A 391 11.21 4.80 16.00
C PHE A 391 9.71 5.03 15.74
N GLN A 392 9.35 5.28 14.49
CA GLN A 392 7.99 5.62 14.06
C GLN A 392 7.44 4.58 13.07
N PRO A 393 6.94 3.42 13.56
CA PRO A 393 6.53 2.30 12.71
C PRO A 393 5.34 2.58 11.77
N SER A 394 4.50 3.57 12.10
CA SER A 394 3.35 3.99 11.29
C SER A 394 3.66 5.08 10.28
N PHE A 395 4.86 5.69 10.33
CA PHE A 395 5.17 6.81 9.46
C PHE A 395 5.53 6.35 8.06
N ASN A 396 5.17 7.18 7.08
CA ASN A 396 5.60 7.05 5.70
C ASN A 396 6.59 8.16 5.32
N ASN A 397 7.04 8.16 4.07
CA ASN A 397 7.99 9.14 3.57
C ASN A 397 7.53 10.59 3.76
N ALA A 398 6.35 10.90 3.24
CA ALA A 398 5.80 12.25 3.25
C ALA A 398 5.56 12.77 4.67
N VAL A 399 5.02 11.92 5.55
CA VAL A 399 4.80 12.23 6.96
C VAL A 399 6.13 12.48 7.68
N SER A 400 7.13 11.63 7.44
CA SER A 400 8.46 11.78 8.05
C SER A 400 9.13 13.10 7.65
N THR A 401 9.15 13.41 6.35
CA THR A 401 9.72 14.66 5.83
C THR A 401 9.01 15.88 6.41
N ARG A 402 7.67 15.90 6.33
CA ARG A 402 6.86 17.02 6.82
C ARG A 402 7.05 17.27 8.32
N ILE A 403 7.12 16.20 9.12
CA ILE A 403 7.35 16.34 10.57
C ILE A 403 8.75 16.87 10.83
N LEU A 404 9.78 16.33 10.19
CA LEU A 404 11.14 16.82 10.39
C LEU A 404 11.33 18.26 9.91
N ASP A 405 10.64 18.71 8.87
CA ASP A 405 10.71 20.10 8.39
C ASP A 405 10.37 21.13 9.49
N THR A 406 9.60 20.77 10.52
CA THR A 406 9.30 21.62 11.67
C THR A 406 10.24 21.43 12.87
N GLN A 407 11.09 20.40 12.86
CA GLN A 407 11.98 20.08 13.98
C GLN A 407 13.31 20.86 13.96
N PRO A 408 14.06 20.88 15.07
CA PRO A 408 15.41 21.45 15.11
C PRO A 408 16.38 20.81 14.10
N ARG A 409 17.53 21.46 13.92
CA ARG A 409 18.63 20.93 13.10
C ARG A 409 19.17 19.65 13.72
N ASN A 410 19.56 18.70 12.87
CA ASN A 410 20.08 17.37 13.20
C ASN A 410 19.05 16.40 13.83
N THR A 411 17.77 16.78 13.90
CA THR A 411 16.73 15.83 14.33
C THR A 411 16.58 14.69 13.32
N TRP A 412 16.40 13.47 13.81
CA TRP A 412 16.25 12.29 12.98
C TRP A 412 15.18 11.33 13.51
N LEU A 413 14.67 10.47 12.63
CA LEU A 413 13.78 9.37 12.98
C LEU A 413 14.08 8.13 12.13
N LEU A 414 13.73 6.95 12.64
CA LEU A 414 13.78 5.67 11.96
C LEU A 414 12.34 5.21 11.70
N ARG A 415 12.08 4.71 10.49
CA ARG A 415 10.83 4.01 10.16
C ARG A 415 11.07 2.80 9.27
N PRO A 416 10.12 1.85 9.19
CA PRO A 416 10.12 0.85 8.14
C PRO A 416 10.00 1.51 6.75
N SER A 417 10.76 1.01 5.76
CA SER A 417 10.67 1.49 4.36
C SER A 417 9.44 0.89 3.65
N SER A 418 8.98 1.52 2.58
CA SER A 418 8.02 0.89 1.66
C SER A 418 8.60 -0.35 0.97
N THR A 419 9.93 -0.41 0.83
CA THR A 419 10.65 -1.58 0.29
C THR A 419 10.80 -2.65 1.38
N PRO A 420 10.28 -3.87 1.17
CA PRO A 420 10.43 -4.96 2.13
C PRO A 420 11.90 -5.26 2.47
N GLY A 421 12.18 -5.46 3.76
CA GLY A 421 13.53 -5.76 4.27
C GLY A 421 14.42 -4.53 4.41
N LYS A 422 13.85 -3.32 4.36
CA LYS A 422 14.58 -2.07 4.58
C LYS A 422 13.91 -1.20 5.63
N PHE A 423 14.72 -0.40 6.30
CA PHE A 423 14.33 0.72 7.13
C PHE A 423 14.90 1.99 6.53
N THR A 424 14.25 3.12 6.80
CA THR A 424 14.71 4.43 6.33
C THR A 424 14.91 5.34 7.54
N ILE A 425 16.12 5.86 7.66
CA ILE A 425 16.43 6.97 8.55
C ILE A 425 16.17 8.26 7.79
N HIS A 426 15.34 9.11 8.37
CA HIS A 426 15.18 10.49 7.92
C HIS A 426 15.96 11.39 8.85
N HIS A 427 16.83 12.23 8.30
CA HIS A 427 17.70 13.11 9.09
C HIS A 427 17.67 14.52 8.52
N LYS A 428 17.36 15.50 9.37
CA LYS A 428 17.33 16.91 8.99
C LYS A 428 18.71 17.53 9.12
N ARG A 429 19.34 17.86 7.99
CA ARG A 429 20.68 18.44 7.97
C ARG A 429 20.70 19.75 7.16
N SER A 430 21.60 20.65 7.54
CA SER A 430 21.95 21.81 6.72
C SER A 430 22.96 21.37 5.66
N ASP A 431 22.60 21.53 4.39
CA ASP A 431 23.50 21.31 3.26
C ASP A 431 23.59 22.60 2.43
N TYR A 432 24.81 23.12 2.27
CA TYR A 432 25.08 24.41 1.63
C TYR A 432 24.18 25.57 2.13
N GLY A 433 23.95 25.63 3.45
CA GLY A 433 23.14 26.66 4.09
C GLY A 433 21.62 26.48 3.96
N LYS A 434 21.14 25.47 3.23
CA LYS A 434 19.72 25.12 3.15
C LYS A 434 19.42 23.91 4.03
N MET A 435 18.34 23.99 4.79
CA MET A 435 17.86 22.85 5.58
C MET A 435 17.13 21.89 4.64
N ARG A 436 17.51 20.61 4.69
CA ARG A 436 16.84 19.54 3.95
C ARG A 436 16.74 18.28 4.81
N VAL A 437 15.71 17.49 4.57
CA VAL A 437 15.60 16.12 5.10
C VAL A 437 16.26 15.19 4.10
N ILE A 438 17.24 14.42 4.56
CA ILE A 438 17.86 13.35 3.77
C ILE A 438 17.37 11.99 4.27
N ALA A 439 17.24 11.05 3.35
CA ALA A 439 16.86 9.67 3.64
C ALA A 439 18.04 8.73 3.44
N THR A 440 18.27 7.82 4.38
CA THR A 440 19.30 6.77 4.30
C THR A 440 18.68 5.43 4.60
N HIS A 441 18.92 4.43 3.76
CA HIS A 441 18.33 3.11 3.92
C HIS A 441 19.26 2.15 4.66
N ILE A 442 18.70 1.46 5.66
CA ILE A 442 19.30 0.30 6.30
C ILE A 442 18.65 -0.95 5.72
N CYS A 443 19.46 -1.86 5.19
CA CYS A 443 19.00 -3.17 4.73
C CYS A 443 19.06 -4.16 5.90
N PHE A 444 17.95 -4.83 6.17
CA PHE A 444 17.84 -5.86 7.21
C PHE A 444 17.88 -7.25 6.59
N ASN A 445 18.79 -8.09 7.08
CA ASN A 445 18.97 -9.47 6.71
C ASN A 445 18.28 -10.39 7.74
N THR A 446 17.01 -10.68 7.46
CA THR A 446 16.15 -11.55 8.29
C THR A 446 16.76 -12.91 8.62
N LEU A 447 17.53 -13.47 7.68
CA LEU A 447 18.13 -14.80 7.79
C LEU A 447 19.62 -14.74 8.10
N SER A 448 20.09 -13.66 8.74
CA SER A 448 21.47 -13.55 9.21
C SER A 448 21.85 -14.78 10.02
N LEU A 449 22.75 -15.57 9.46
CA LEU A 449 23.46 -16.63 10.18
C LEU A 449 24.42 -15.97 11.17
N ASN A 450 24.86 -16.70 12.21
CA ASN A 450 25.66 -16.16 13.33
C ASN A 450 26.95 -15.38 12.96
N LYS A 451 27.35 -15.38 11.69
CA LYS A 451 28.54 -14.67 11.18
C LYS A 451 28.22 -13.49 10.27
N GLU A 452 26.98 -13.35 9.79
CA GLU A 452 26.58 -12.26 8.90
C GLU A 452 25.92 -11.12 9.70
N PRO A 453 26.20 -9.85 9.38
CA PRO A 453 25.51 -8.74 10.01
C PRO A 453 24.01 -8.79 9.69
N ALA A 454 23.19 -8.52 10.71
CA ALA A 454 21.75 -8.43 10.58
C ALA A 454 21.35 -7.13 9.87
N PHE A 455 22.09 -6.06 10.05
CA PHE A 455 21.83 -4.74 9.47
C PHE A 455 23.01 -4.31 8.63
N THR A 456 22.74 -3.71 7.48
CA THR A 456 23.77 -3.15 6.58
C THR A 456 23.35 -1.79 6.07
N VAL A 457 24.31 -0.88 5.93
CA VAL A 457 24.12 0.46 5.36
C VAL A 457 25.19 0.69 4.30
N SER A 458 24.81 1.33 3.20
CA SER A 458 25.72 1.69 2.11
C SER A 458 26.02 3.19 2.17
N PHE A 459 27.29 3.56 2.07
CA PHE A 459 27.75 4.94 2.04
C PHE A 459 28.02 5.42 0.61
N GLU A 460 28.14 6.74 0.43
CA GLU A 460 28.38 7.37 -0.89
C GLU A 460 29.69 6.91 -1.54
N ASN A 461 30.70 6.52 -0.74
CA ASN A 461 31.95 5.94 -1.23
C ASN A 461 31.81 4.48 -1.75
N GLY A 462 30.59 3.91 -1.71
CA GLY A 462 30.31 2.53 -2.09
C GLY A 462 30.60 1.49 -1.01
N GLU A 463 31.13 1.91 0.15
CA GLU A 463 31.38 1.02 1.27
C GLU A 463 30.08 0.53 1.89
N VAL A 464 30.04 -0.76 2.23
CA VAL A 464 28.92 -1.39 2.93
C VAL A 464 29.40 -1.84 4.29
N VAL A 465 28.86 -1.23 5.35
CA VAL A 465 29.17 -1.57 6.73
C VAL A 465 27.97 -2.27 7.33
N GLY A 466 28.21 -3.25 8.21
CA GLY A 466 27.14 -4.00 8.86
C GLY A 466 27.31 -4.14 10.36
N ALA A 467 26.19 -4.38 11.04
CA ALA A 467 26.10 -4.61 12.49
C ALA A 467 25.05 -5.68 12.80
N SER A 468 25.15 -6.27 13.98
CA SER A 468 24.23 -7.33 14.43
C SER A 468 23.02 -6.79 15.21
N THR A 469 23.08 -5.55 15.71
CA THR A 469 22.07 -4.94 16.60
C THR A 469 21.68 -3.55 16.11
N TRP A 470 20.51 -3.05 16.54
CA TRP A 470 20.08 -1.67 16.27
C TRP A 470 21.01 -0.68 16.93
N GLN A 471 21.42 -0.97 18.17
CA GLN A 471 22.35 -0.12 18.91
C GLN A 471 23.64 0.13 18.10
N SER A 472 24.23 -0.94 17.56
CA SER A 472 25.52 -0.84 16.87
C SER A 472 25.38 -0.15 15.50
N ILE A 473 24.34 -0.46 14.71
CA ILE A 473 24.18 0.20 13.41
C ILE A 473 23.86 1.69 13.55
N LEU A 474 22.99 2.07 14.50
CA LEU A 474 22.53 3.45 14.64
C LEU A 474 23.55 4.35 15.34
N PHE A 475 24.14 3.89 16.45
CA PHE A 475 24.93 4.74 17.32
C PHE A 475 26.44 4.53 17.14
N ASP A 476 26.89 3.28 16.94
CA ASP A 476 28.33 3.02 16.76
C ASP A 476 28.79 3.29 15.33
N ILE A 477 28.02 2.87 14.32
CA ILE A 477 28.39 3.03 12.92
C ILE A 477 27.90 4.36 12.37
N MET A 478 26.59 4.65 12.48
CA MET A 478 26.02 5.88 11.91
C MET A 478 26.20 7.13 12.78
N LYS A 479 26.70 6.97 14.02
CA LYS A 479 26.99 8.07 14.95
C LYS A 479 25.79 8.99 15.19
N LEU A 480 24.58 8.44 15.17
CA LEU A 480 23.38 9.18 15.54
C LEU A 480 23.42 9.50 17.03
N SER A 481 22.83 10.62 17.42
CA SER A 481 22.76 11.03 18.82
C SER A 481 21.35 10.79 19.33
N THR A 482 21.22 10.15 20.49
CA THR A 482 19.93 9.81 21.10
C THR A 482 19.10 11.03 21.44
N GLU A 483 19.73 12.12 21.89
CA GLU A 483 19.05 13.39 22.22
C GLU A 483 18.49 14.11 20.99
N ASN A 484 19.01 13.81 19.80
CA ASN A 484 18.49 14.33 18.53
C ASN A 484 17.44 13.42 17.89
N GLY A 485 17.14 12.28 18.50
CA GLY A 485 16.04 11.42 18.06
C GLY A 485 14.71 12.16 18.21
N LEU A 486 13.84 12.07 17.21
CA LEU A 486 12.52 12.70 17.23
C LEU A 486 11.76 12.29 18.50
N ALA A 487 11.47 13.23 19.38
CA ALA A 487 10.57 13.04 20.50
C ALA A 487 9.22 13.64 20.15
N ILE A 488 8.30 12.80 19.67
CA ILE A 488 6.90 13.19 19.66
C ILE A 488 6.43 12.94 21.08
N ASP A 489 6.25 14.00 21.85
CA ASP A 489 5.55 13.93 23.13
C ASP A 489 4.09 13.56 22.84
N VAL A 490 3.83 12.26 22.70
CA VAL A 490 2.47 11.70 22.61
C VAL A 490 1.79 11.83 23.98
N GLU A 491 2.57 12.03 25.05
CA GLU A 491 2.10 12.41 26.38
C GLU A 491 1.70 13.90 26.42
N GLY A 492 0.63 14.21 25.68
CA GLY A 492 -0.34 15.24 26.03
C GLY A 492 0.19 16.64 26.37
N LYS A 493 0.29 17.50 25.35
CA LYS A 493 -0.75 18.53 25.34
C LYS A 493 -1.99 17.84 24.84
N SER A 494 -2.82 17.35 25.77
CA SER A 494 -4.22 17.04 25.45
C SER A 494 -4.68 18.16 24.55
N SER A 495 -5.00 17.86 23.30
CA SER A 495 -5.71 18.82 22.46
C SER A 495 -7.03 19.03 23.18
N HIS A 496 -7.09 20.05 24.05
CA HIS A 496 -8.34 20.45 24.65
C HIS A 496 -9.25 20.77 23.48
N TYR A 497 -10.30 19.98 23.34
CA TYR A 497 -11.33 20.22 22.37
C TYR A 497 -12.03 21.51 22.81
N VAL A 498 -11.60 22.64 22.26
CA VAL A 498 -12.23 23.93 22.51
C VAL A 498 -13.49 23.95 21.66
N THR A 499 -14.66 24.05 22.29
CA THR A 499 -15.92 24.18 21.56
C THR A 499 -15.95 25.53 20.83
N ALA A 500 -16.74 25.65 19.77
CA ALA A 500 -16.90 26.92 19.06
C ALA A 500 -17.32 28.06 20.01
N ASP A 501 -18.14 27.76 21.01
CA ASP A 501 -18.58 28.73 22.03
C ASP A 501 -17.42 29.21 22.91
N GLN A 502 -16.49 28.33 23.27
CA GLN A 502 -15.30 28.71 24.04
C GLN A 502 -14.35 29.61 23.22
N LEU A 503 -14.23 29.37 21.90
CA LEU A 503 -13.47 30.26 21.01
C LEU A 503 -14.11 31.65 20.91
N ILE A 504 -15.45 31.73 20.86
CA ILE A 504 -16.18 33.00 20.84
C ILE A 504 -15.94 33.76 22.14
N VAL A 505 -16.04 33.09 23.29
CA VAL A 505 -15.80 33.70 24.61
C VAL A 505 -14.35 34.19 24.76
N GLU A 506 -13.36 33.42 24.28
CA GLU A 506 -11.97 33.86 24.29
C GLU A 506 -11.74 35.07 23.38
N GLN A 507 -12.40 35.13 22.23
CA GLN A 507 -12.30 36.25 21.30
C GLN A 507 -12.93 37.53 21.86
N GLU A 508 -14.06 37.43 22.57
CA GLU A 508 -14.69 38.53 23.29
C GLU A 508 -13.80 39.03 24.45
N GLN A 509 -13.20 38.11 25.22
CA GLN A 509 -12.25 38.48 26.28
C GLN A 509 -11.01 39.19 25.72
N PHE A 510 -10.51 38.74 24.57
CA PHE A 510 -9.38 39.38 23.90
C PHE A 510 -9.74 40.79 23.41
N GLN A 511 -10.95 40.98 22.87
CA GLN A 511 -11.46 42.30 22.51
C GLN A 511 -11.58 43.23 23.72
N GLN A 512 -12.10 42.74 24.85
CA GLN A 512 -12.20 43.52 26.08
C GLN A 512 -10.81 43.89 26.67
N GLN A 513 -9.83 42.98 26.60
CA GLN A 513 -8.45 43.27 26.99
C GLN A 513 -7.77 44.28 26.07
N SER A 514 -8.01 44.22 24.75
CA SER A 514 -7.45 45.20 23.82
C SER A 514 -8.08 46.60 23.98
N GLN A 515 -9.34 46.69 24.41
CA GLN A 515 -10.00 47.95 24.77
C GLN A 515 -9.46 48.55 26.07
N SER A 516 -9.12 47.73 27.07
CA SER A 516 -8.52 48.23 28.32
C SER A 516 -7.07 48.71 28.15
N LEU A 517 -6.37 48.21 27.11
CA LEU A 517 -5.01 48.64 26.75
C LEU A 517 -4.97 49.86 25.82
N GLY A 518 -6.11 50.41 25.41
CA GLY A 518 -6.18 51.65 24.63
C GLY A 518 -5.58 51.57 23.22
N LEU A 519 -5.47 50.37 22.65
CA LEU A 519 -4.94 50.19 21.30
C LEU A 519 -6.06 50.36 20.25
N PRO A 520 -5.97 51.32 19.32
CA PRO A 520 -7.00 51.51 18.29
C PRO A 520 -6.91 50.41 17.23
N PHE A 521 -7.92 49.54 17.18
CA PHE A 521 -8.11 48.55 16.12
C PHE A 521 -9.21 49.02 15.16
N SER A 522 -8.86 49.35 13.91
CA SER A 522 -9.81 49.61 12.84
C SER A 522 -9.75 48.49 11.79
N PHE A 523 -10.80 47.67 11.74
CA PHE A 523 -11.08 46.82 10.58
C PHE A 523 -12.06 47.56 9.67
N SER A 524 -11.57 48.09 8.54
CA SER A 524 -12.41 48.61 7.47
C SER A 524 -12.87 47.45 6.59
N SER A 525 -14.11 46.99 6.76
CA SER A 525 -14.79 46.14 5.78
C SER A 525 -15.33 47.00 4.64
N GLN A 526 -14.70 46.93 3.47
CA GLN A 526 -15.28 47.42 2.21
C GLN A 526 -16.22 46.34 1.65
N SER A 527 -17.49 46.68 1.53
CA SER A 527 -18.46 45.93 0.72
C SER A 527 -19.35 46.92 -0.03
N ASP A 528 -18.91 47.33 -1.22
CA ASP A 528 -19.75 48.03 -2.20
C ASP A 528 -20.03 47.08 -3.38
N PHE A 529 -21.25 46.53 -3.40
CA PHE A 529 -21.83 45.92 -4.59
C PHE A 529 -23.18 46.61 -4.83
N GLN A 530 -23.18 47.59 -5.73
CA GLN A 530 -24.39 48.25 -6.21
C GLN A 530 -25.09 47.37 -7.27
N ILE A 531 -26.38 47.11 -7.06
CA ILE A 531 -27.28 46.51 -8.06
C ILE A 531 -27.99 47.65 -8.80
N PRO A 532 -27.98 47.69 -10.16
CA PRO A 532 -28.76 48.68 -10.89
C PRO A 532 -30.21 48.20 -11.10
N SER A 533 -31.12 49.14 -10.84
CA SER A 533 -32.57 49.03 -10.95
C SER A 533 -33.07 49.56 -12.30
N SER A 534 -33.74 48.70 -13.06
CA SER A 534 -34.56 49.00 -14.26
C SER A 534 -35.26 47.69 -14.65
N GLN A 535 -36.58 47.51 -14.77
CA GLN A 535 -37.65 48.36 -15.31
C GLN A 535 -39.01 47.99 -14.68
N ARG A 536 -39.89 49.00 -14.56
CA ARG A 536 -41.33 48.86 -14.34
C ARG A 536 -42.05 48.61 -15.69
N LEU A 537 -43.06 47.74 -15.60
CA LEU A 537 -44.25 47.59 -16.43
C LEU A 537 -44.54 48.69 -17.47
N PHE A 538 -44.63 48.27 -18.74
CA PHE A 538 -45.86 48.30 -19.55
C PHE A 538 -45.91 47.05 -20.43
#